data_AF-A0A3D1INP6-F1
#
_entry.id   AF-A0A3D1INP6-F1
#
_cell.length_a   1.000
_cell.length_b   1.000
_cell.length_c   1.000
_cell.angle_alpha   90.00
_cell.angle_beta   90.00
_cell.angle_gamma   90.00
#
_symmetry.space_group_name_H-M   'P 1'
#
loop_
_entity.id
_entity.type
_entity.pdbx_description
1 polymer ?
#
loop_
_entity_poly.entity_id
_entity_poly.type
_entity_poly.pdbx_seq_one_letter_code
_entity_poly.pdbx_strand_id
1 'polypeptide(L)'
;IRVSAMLHLPGLVLTDQVNQIVQAVTKLGHAVRGLYGEGTEALGHIFQVSNQMTLGESEADIIERIHKVVLQIIEHETNARGTLQQGKPKELFNHIGRAYGALANAHIVSSKESMNQLSLIRLGVKLGMFDELKTSVVDELFLITQPAHLQQLVGEKLSGEERDVHRADLLRSRLSGVQGPQVSE
;
A
#
# COMPACT_ATOMS: atom_id res chain seq x y z
N ILE A 1 23.17 -9.65 10.78
CA ILE A 1 21.69 -9.83 10.77
C ILE A 1 21.03 -8.93 9.71
N ARG A 2 19.86 -9.29 9.18
CA ARG A 2 19.02 -8.39 8.36
C ARG A 2 17.72 -8.08 9.09
N VAL A 3 17.47 -6.79 9.31
CA VAL A 3 16.26 -6.25 9.94
C VAL A 3 15.56 -5.39 8.90
N SER A 4 14.23 -5.53 8.80
CA SER A 4 13.45 -4.71 7.87
C SER A 4 12.05 -4.44 8.39
N ALA A 5 11.50 -3.29 8.00
CA ALA A 5 10.11 -2.94 8.20
C ALA A 5 9.41 -2.70 6.86
N MET A 6 8.15 -3.12 6.76
CA MET A 6 7.27 -2.87 5.63
C MET A 6 6.36 -1.68 5.98
N LEU A 7 6.31 -0.68 5.13
CA LEU A 7 5.58 0.57 5.37
C LEU A 7 4.66 0.88 4.19
N HIS A 8 3.41 1.24 4.49
CA HIS A 8 2.44 1.72 3.51
C HIS A 8 2.46 3.25 3.53
N LEU A 9 2.98 3.86 2.46
CA LEU A 9 3.32 5.29 2.37
C LEU A 9 2.52 6.03 1.26
N PRO A 10 1.19 5.88 1.17
CA PRO A 10 0.41 6.52 0.11
C PRO A 10 0.38 8.05 0.23
N GLY A 11 0.46 8.61 1.44
CA GLY A 11 0.48 10.06 1.65
C GLY A 11 1.70 10.68 1.00
N LEU A 12 2.89 10.14 1.28
CA LEU A 12 4.15 10.58 0.68
C LEU A 12 4.21 10.39 -0.84
N VAL A 13 3.54 9.35 -1.37
CA VAL A 13 3.46 9.15 -2.83
C VAL A 13 2.53 10.18 -3.46
N LEU A 14 1.32 10.38 -2.91
CA LEU A 14 0.35 11.32 -3.46
C LEU A 14 0.78 12.79 -3.33
N THR A 15 1.70 13.11 -2.43
CA THR A 15 2.31 14.44 -2.31
C THR A 15 3.66 14.58 -3.01
N ASP A 16 4.10 13.57 -3.77
CA ASP A 16 5.39 13.52 -4.48
C ASP A 16 6.63 13.66 -3.56
N GLN A 17 6.50 13.35 -2.27
CA GLN A 17 7.57 13.49 -1.26
C GLN A 17 8.39 12.21 -1.07
N VAL A 18 7.95 11.07 -1.60
CA VAL A 18 8.58 9.77 -1.35
C VAL A 18 10.05 9.71 -1.76
N ASN A 19 10.44 10.35 -2.87
CA ASN A 19 11.82 10.36 -3.34
C ASN A 19 12.76 11.09 -2.37
N GLN A 20 12.28 12.15 -1.71
CA GLN A 20 13.06 12.89 -0.72
C GLN A 20 13.31 12.01 0.52
N ILE A 21 12.30 11.27 0.97
CA ILE A 21 12.41 10.32 2.08
C ILE A 21 13.39 9.19 1.72
N VAL A 22 13.28 8.59 0.54
CA VAL A 22 14.19 7.53 0.07
C VAL A 22 15.65 8.01 0.08
N GLN A 23 15.90 9.23 -0.40
CA GLN A 23 17.25 9.81 -0.42
C GLN A 23 17.77 10.08 1.00
N ALA A 24 16.92 10.59 1.91
CA ALA A 24 17.30 10.83 3.30
C ALA A 24 17.66 9.52 4.02
N VAL A 25 16.83 8.48 3.85
CA VAL A 25 17.05 7.16 4.46
C VAL A 25 18.32 6.49 3.91
N THR A 26 18.56 6.62 2.60
CA THR A 26 19.80 6.11 1.97
C THR A 26 21.05 6.79 2.54
N LYS A 27 21.01 8.12 2.75
CA LYS A 27 22.12 8.87 3.37
C LYS A 27 22.41 8.44 4.80
N LEU A 28 21.41 7.89 5.51
CA LEU A 28 21.56 7.34 6.86
C LEU A 28 22.08 5.89 6.87
N GLY A 29 22.45 5.33 5.72
CA GLY A 29 23.01 3.97 5.62
C GLY A 29 21.97 2.84 5.60
N HIS A 30 20.73 3.15 5.24
CA HIS A 30 19.64 2.19 5.11
C HIS A 30 19.19 2.04 3.66
N ALA A 31 18.72 0.85 3.30
CA ALA A 31 18.16 0.58 1.99
C ALA A 31 16.64 0.73 2.01
N VAL A 32 16.09 1.43 1.02
CA VAL A 32 14.63 1.50 0.77
C VAL A 32 14.33 0.92 -0.59
N ARG A 33 13.33 0.04 -0.68
CA ARG A 33 12.86 -0.53 -1.95
C ARG A 33 11.34 -0.68 -1.98
N GLY A 34 10.72 -0.59 -3.15
CA GLY A 34 9.32 -1.00 -3.31
C GLY A 34 9.14 -2.50 -3.09
N LEU A 35 7.97 -2.92 -2.57
CA LEU A 35 7.66 -4.35 -2.35
C LEU A 35 7.65 -5.15 -3.65
N TYR A 36 7.13 -4.55 -4.73
CA TYR A 36 7.13 -5.12 -6.07
C TYR A 36 7.45 -3.99 -7.06
N GLY A 37 8.56 -4.09 -7.78
CA GLY A 37 9.07 -3.09 -8.72
C GLY A 37 10.60 -3.09 -8.81
N GLU A 38 11.15 -2.65 -9.94
CA GLU A 38 12.57 -2.32 -10.08
C GLU A 38 12.74 -0.81 -9.85
N GLY A 39 13.68 -0.41 -8.98
CA GLY A 39 13.92 0.99 -8.66
C GLY A 39 12.96 1.58 -7.61
N THR A 40 12.40 2.77 -7.88
CA THR A 40 11.56 3.55 -6.96
C THR A 40 10.05 3.33 -7.12
N GLU A 41 9.62 2.59 -8.15
CA GLU A 41 8.20 2.26 -8.33
C GLU A 41 7.79 1.19 -7.30
N ALA A 42 6.86 1.54 -6.40
CA ALA A 42 6.39 0.65 -5.36
C ALA A 42 4.91 0.32 -5.56
N LEU A 43 4.61 -0.90 -6.02
CA LEU A 43 3.24 -1.36 -6.14
C LEU A 43 2.51 -1.29 -4.81
N GLY A 44 1.31 -0.71 -4.86
CA GLY A 44 0.48 -0.49 -3.68
C GLY A 44 1.05 0.51 -2.69
N HIS A 45 2.00 1.37 -3.08
CA HIS A 45 2.65 2.33 -2.19
C HIS A 45 3.29 1.67 -0.95
N ILE A 46 3.73 0.42 -1.08
CA ILE A 46 4.35 -0.34 0.00
C ILE A 46 5.87 -0.40 -0.21
N PHE A 47 6.61 0.06 0.79
CA PHE A 47 8.06 0.14 0.78
C PHE A 47 8.65 -0.72 1.89
N GLN A 48 9.77 -1.36 1.61
CA GLN A 48 10.60 -2.01 2.60
C GLN A 48 11.79 -1.12 2.95
N VAL A 49 11.99 -0.86 4.23
CA VAL A 49 13.20 -0.22 4.77
C VAL A 49 14.01 -1.29 5.49
N SER A 50 15.31 -1.39 5.19
CA SER A 50 16.18 -2.39 5.80
C SER A 50 17.58 -1.88 6.05
N ASN A 51 18.32 -2.52 6.96
CA ASN A 51 19.72 -2.17 7.20
C ASN A 51 20.58 -2.62 6.00
N GLN A 52 21.54 -1.78 5.62
CA GLN A 52 22.53 -2.11 4.60
C GLN A 52 23.82 -2.64 5.24
N MET A 53 24.26 -2.04 6.34
CA MET A 53 25.43 -2.47 7.09
C MET A 53 25.08 -3.61 8.05
N THR A 54 25.96 -4.61 8.13
CA THR A 54 25.79 -5.80 8.96
C THR A 54 27.01 -6.15 9.81
N LEU A 55 28.19 -5.64 9.45
CA LEU A 55 29.46 -5.92 10.12
C LEU A 55 29.91 -4.66 10.90
N GLY A 56 30.41 -4.86 12.13
CA GLY A 56 30.91 -3.76 12.96
C GLY A 56 29.86 -3.06 13.84
N GLU A 57 28.61 -3.55 13.85
CA GLU A 57 27.54 -3.08 14.73
C GLU A 57 26.88 -4.29 15.42
N SER A 58 26.43 -4.12 16.66
CA SER A 58 25.66 -5.17 17.35
C SER A 58 24.25 -5.28 16.77
N GLU A 59 23.59 -6.43 16.92
CA GLU A 59 22.20 -6.58 16.46
C GLU A 59 21.25 -5.60 17.15
N ALA A 60 21.50 -5.26 18.41
CA ALA A 60 20.72 -4.29 19.16
C ALA A 60 20.82 -2.89 18.56
N ASP A 61 22.04 -2.45 18.21
CA ASP A 61 22.26 -1.13 17.58
C ASP A 61 21.59 -1.05 16.20
N ILE A 62 21.66 -2.14 15.42
CA ILE A 62 21.02 -2.23 14.11
C ILE A 62 19.49 -2.08 14.24
N ILE A 63 18.88 -2.77 15.22
CA ILE A 63 17.44 -2.69 15.49
C ILE A 63 17.06 -1.27 15.93
N GLU A 64 17.80 -0.67 16.86
CA GLU A 64 17.52 0.67 17.36
C GLU A 64 17.58 1.72 16.25
N ARG A 65 18.59 1.64 15.36
CA ARG A 65 18.73 2.58 14.25
C ARG A 65 17.59 2.44 13.24
N ILE A 66 17.25 1.20 12.85
CA ILE A 66 16.10 0.95 11.97
C ILE A 66 14.81 1.47 12.60
N HIS A 67 14.59 1.23 13.89
CA HIS A 67 13.40 1.69 14.59
C HIS A 67 13.28 3.22 14.56
N LYS A 68 14.36 3.95 14.85
CA LYS A 68 14.40 5.43 14.78
C LYS A 68 14.04 5.95 13.38
N VAL A 69 14.63 5.37 12.33
CA VAL A 69 14.33 5.75 10.95
C VAL A 69 12.87 5.46 10.58
N VAL A 70 12.35 4.29 10.97
CA VAL A 70 10.96 3.93 10.72
C VAL A 70 9.99 4.91 11.38
N LEU A 71 10.24 5.32 12.63
CA LEU A 71 9.41 6.31 13.32
C LEU A 71 9.38 7.66 12.60
N GLN A 72 10.53 8.13 12.10
CA GLN A 72 10.59 9.37 11.31
C GLN A 72 9.78 9.26 10.01
N ILE A 73 9.86 8.12 9.31
CA ILE A 73 9.07 7.90 8.09
C ILE A 73 7.56 7.89 8.41
N ILE A 74 7.16 7.27 9.52
CA ILE A 74 5.76 7.24 9.97
C ILE A 74 5.26 8.67 10.27
N GLU A 75 6.08 9.51 10.89
CA GLU A 75 5.75 10.92 11.15
C GLU A 75 5.56 11.69 9.83
N HIS A 76 6.49 11.56 8.89
CA HIS A 76 6.39 12.19 7.58
C HIS A 76 5.15 11.74 6.79
N GLU A 77 4.83 10.44 6.81
CA GLU A 77 3.61 9.91 6.19
C GLU A 77 2.34 10.47 6.85
N THR A 78 2.32 10.57 8.18
CA THR A 78 1.19 11.14 8.92
C THR A 78 0.97 12.60 8.55
N ASN A 79 2.05 13.39 8.47
CA ASN A 79 2.00 14.79 8.05
C ASN A 79 1.54 14.94 6.58
N ALA A 80 2.02 14.07 5.68
CA ALA A 80 1.58 14.07 4.28
C ALA A 80 0.07 13.77 4.14
N ARG A 81 -0.45 12.80 4.92
CA ARG A 81 -1.90 12.53 4.97
C ARG A 81 -2.70 13.73 5.47
N GLY A 82 -2.24 14.38 6.55
CA GLY A 82 -2.88 15.59 7.08
C GLY A 82 -2.91 16.73 6.05
N THR A 83 -1.82 16.90 5.29
CA THR A 83 -1.72 17.89 4.21
C THR A 83 -2.74 17.60 3.09
N LEU A 84 -2.91 16.33 2.69
CA LEU A 84 -3.91 15.94 1.69
C LEU A 84 -5.34 16.21 2.18
N GLN A 85 -5.64 15.88 3.44
CA GLN A 85 -6.97 16.10 4.03
C GLN A 85 -7.31 17.59 4.14
N GLN A 86 -6.38 18.44 4.54
CA GLN A 86 -6.62 19.87 4.77
C GLN A 86 -6.52 20.69 3.49
N GLY A 87 -5.49 20.44 2.68
CA GLY A 87 -5.18 21.25 1.50
C GLY A 87 -5.93 20.82 0.25
N LYS A 88 -6.17 19.52 0.07
CA LYS A 88 -6.73 18.95 -1.17
C LYS A 88 -7.75 17.82 -0.95
N PRO A 89 -8.77 18.01 -0.08
CA PRO A 89 -9.71 16.95 0.28
C PRO A 89 -10.43 16.36 -0.94
N LYS A 90 -10.87 17.20 -1.90
CA LYS A 90 -11.57 16.72 -3.11
C LYS A 90 -10.69 15.85 -4.01
N GLU A 91 -9.40 16.17 -4.12
CA GLU A 91 -8.45 15.36 -4.90
C GLU A 91 -8.25 13.99 -4.24
N LEU A 92 -8.07 13.99 -2.91
CA LEU A 92 -7.98 12.77 -2.11
C LEU A 92 -9.22 11.88 -2.24
N PHE A 93 -10.41 12.46 -2.09
CA PHE A 93 -11.70 11.77 -2.29
C PHE A 93 -11.83 11.23 -3.71
N ASN A 94 -11.40 11.98 -4.73
CA ASN A 94 -11.43 11.52 -6.11
C ASN A 94 -10.50 10.31 -6.33
N HIS A 95 -9.28 10.32 -5.78
CA HIS A 95 -8.39 9.16 -5.89
C HIS A 95 -9.00 7.90 -5.24
N ILE A 96 -9.51 8.04 -4.01
CA ILE A 96 -10.07 6.92 -3.25
C ILE A 96 -11.39 6.44 -3.87
N GLY A 97 -12.26 7.36 -4.29
CA GLY A 97 -13.53 7.06 -4.95
C GLY A 97 -13.34 6.37 -6.30
N ARG A 98 -12.36 6.79 -7.10
CA ARG A 98 -12.03 6.11 -8.36
C ARG A 98 -11.44 4.72 -8.12
N ALA A 99 -10.59 4.56 -7.11
CA ALA A 99 -10.06 3.26 -6.72
C ALA A 99 -11.17 2.30 -6.31
N TYR A 100 -12.07 2.76 -5.44
CA TYR A 100 -13.25 2.01 -5.03
C TYR A 100 -14.14 1.66 -6.22
N GLY A 101 -14.52 2.65 -7.04
CA GLY A 101 -15.38 2.46 -8.19
C GLY A 101 -14.80 1.47 -9.21
N ALA A 102 -13.49 1.53 -9.45
CA ALA A 102 -12.80 0.56 -10.30
C ALA A 102 -12.89 -0.85 -9.73
N LEU A 103 -12.47 -1.09 -8.48
CA LEU A 103 -12.46 -2.45 -7.92
C LEU A 103 -13.86 -3.02 -7.64
N ALA A 104 -14.86 -2.16 -7.39
CA ALA A 104 -16.23 -2.59 -7.16
C ALA A 104 -16.98 -2.96 -8.46
N ASN A 105 -16.52 -2.50 -9.63
CA ASN A 105 -17.27 -2.67 -10.89
C ASN A 105 -16.46 -3.29 -12.04
N ALA A 106 -15.12 -3.27 -12.02
CA ALA A 106 -14.31 -3.80 -13.11
C ALA A 106 -14.47 -5.31 -13.27
N HIS A 107 -14.41 -5.79 -14.51
CA HIS A 107 -14.49 -7.21 -14.88
C HIS A 107 -13.13 -7.84 -15.21
N ILE A 108 -12.09 -7.02 -15.37
CA ILE A 108 -10.71 -7.43 -15.60
C ILE A 108 -9.85 -6.49 -14.76
N VAL A 109 -9.03 -7.02 -13.86
CA VAL A 109 -8.15 -6.22 -13.01
C VAL A 109 -6.79 -6.89 -12.92
N SER A 110 -5.75 -6.21 -13.41
CA SER A 110 -4.37 -6.73 -13.33
C SER A 110 -3.83 -6.76 -11.89
N SER A 111 -2.75 -7.50 -11.65
CA SER A 111 -2.09 -7.53 -10.33
C SER A 111 -1.59 -6.14 -9.92
N LYS A 112 -0.97 -5.40 -10.84
CA LYS A 112 -0.45 -4.04 -10.61
C LYS A 112 -1.57 -3.07 -10.26
N GLU A 113 -2.66 -3.11 -11.02
CA GLU A 113 -3.82 -2.27 -10.77
C GLU A 113 -4.48 -2.58 -9.43
N SER A 114 -4.74 -3.85 -9.14
CA SER A 114 -5.32 -4.27 -7.86
C SER A 114 -4.52 -3.77 -6.66
N MET A 115 -3.19 -3.93 -6.68
CA MET A 115 -2.31 -3.44 -5.61
C MET A 115 -2.44 -1.93 -5.40
N ASN A 116 -2.41 -1.15 -6.49
CA ASN A 116 -2.47 0.31 -6.42
C ASN A 116 -3.83 0.81 -5.94
N GLN A 117 -4.92 0.21 -6.42
CA GLN A 117 -6.26 0.63 -6.00
C GLN A 117 -6.58 0.17 -4.56
N LEU A 118 -6.20 -1.05 -4.17
CA LEU A 118 -6.34 -1.50 -2.78
C LEU A 118 -5.56 -0.61 -1.81
N SER A 119 -4.41 -0.09 -2.23
CA SER A 119 -3.62 0.85 -1.44
C SER A 119 -4.36 2.16 -1.16
N LEU A 120 -5.06 2.70 -2.16
CA LEU A 120 -5.88 3.90 -2.01
C LEU A 120 -7.12 3.63 -1.16
N ILE A 121 -7.80 2.49 -1.35
CA ILE A 121 -8.91 2.09 -0.48
C ILE A 121 -8.43 1.95 0.97
N ARG A 122 -7.27 1.31 1.19
CA ARG A 122 -6.66 1.18 2.52
C ARG A 122 -6.40 2.54 3.17
N LEU A 123 -5.91 3.52 2.38
CA LEU A 123 -5.77 4.90 2.86
C LEU A 123 -7.13 5.47 3.27
N GLY A 124 -8.15 5.36 2.42
CA GLY A 124 -9.50 5.84 2.75
C GLY A 124 -10.07 5.23 4.02
N VAL A 125 -9.89 3.92 4.22
CA VAL A 125 -10.28 3.24 5.48
C VAL A 125 -9.52 3.83 6.67
N LYS A 126 -8.21 4.08 6.55
CA LYS A 126 -7.41 4.69 7.62
C LYS A 126 -7.79 6.14 7.92
N LEU A 127 -8.35 6.84 6.95
CA LEU A 127 -8.84 8.22 7.11
C LEU A 127 -10.33 8.28 7.51
N GLY A 128 -10.98 7.13 7.75
CA GLY A 128 -12.37 7.09 8.19
C GLY A 128 -13.38 7.38 7.07
N MET A 129 -13.01 7.20 5.81
CA MET A 129 -13.92 7.47 4.67
C MET A 129 -14.89 6.32 4.39
N PHE A 130 -14.71 5.16 5.00
CA PHE A 130 -15.59 4.00 4.84
C PHE A 130 -16.10 3.55 6.20
N ASP A 131 -17.42 3.42 6.36
CA ASP A 131 -18.05 3.08 7.64
C ASP A 131 -17.91 1.59 7.98
N GLU A 132 -18.11 0.71 7.00
CA GLU A 132 -18.20 -0.74 7.23
C GLU A 132 -16.94 -1.51 6.81
N LEU A 133 -16.04 -0.87 6.03
CA LEU A 133 -14.85 -1.53 5.50
C LEU A 133 -13.68 -1.47 6.49
N LYS A 134 -13.30 -2.62 7.03
CA LYS A 134 -12.17 -2.74 7.97
C LYS A 134 -10.83 -2.83 7.25
N THR A 135 -9.76 -2.30 7.85
CA THR A 135 -8.39 -2.41 7.30
C THR A 135 -7.99 -3.88 7.08
N SER A 136 -8.39 -4.79 7.98
CA SER A 136 -8.04 -6.22 7.87
C SER A 136 -8.60 -6.89 6.61
N VAL A 137 -9.78 -6.46 6.14
CA VAL A 137 -10.38 -6.98 4.89
C VAL A 137 -9.54 -6.54 3.70
N VAL A 138 -9.11 -5.27 3.68
CA VAL A 138 -8.24 -4.75 2.62
C VAL A 138 -6.86 -5.43 2.66
N ASP A 139 -6.29 -5.65 3.85
CA ASP A 139 -5.03 -6.36 4.04
C ASP A 139 -5.13 -7.84 3.58
N GLU A 140 -6.26 -8.51 3.80
CA GLU A 140 -6.54 -9.85 3.26
C GLU A 140 -6.60 -9.81 1.73
N LEU A 141 -7.30 -8.83 1.14
CA LEU A 141 -7.40 -8.66 -0.30
C LEU A 141 -6.04 -8.50 -0.97
N PHE A 142 -5.10 -7.79 -0.32
CA PHE A 142 -3.71 -7.69 -0.80
C PHE A 142 -3.04 -9.06 -0.96
N LEU A 143 -3.35 -10.03 -0.09
CA LEU A 143 -2.77 -11.37 -0.10
C LEU A 143 -3.48 -12.29 -1.10
N ILE A 144 -4.80 -12.39 -1.01
CA ILE A 144 -5.58 -13.39 -1.76
C ILE A 144 -5.72 -13.07 -3.25
N THR A 145 -5.51 -11.81 -3.64
CA THR A 145 -5.51 -11.39 -5.06
C THR A 145 -4.17 -11.66 -5.76
N GLN A 146 -3.14 -12.08 -5.03
CA GLN A 146 -1.84 -12.44 -5.62
C GLN A 146 -1.96 -13.68 -6.51
N PRO A 147 -1.13 -13.81 -7.58
CA PRO A 147 -1.30 -14.86 -8.58
C PRO A 147 -1.34 -16.30 -8.02
N ALA A 148 -0.50 -16.62 -7.04
CA ALA A 148 -0.45 -17.96 -6.46
C ALA A 148 -1.63 -18.24 -5.51
N HIS A 149 -1.97 -17.28 -4.64
CA HIS A 149 -3.10 -17.43 -3.72
C HIS A 149 -4.43 -17.49 -4.46
N LEU A 150 -4.59 -16.69 -5.51
CA LEU A 150 -5.79 -16.71 -6.35
C LEU A 150 -5.98 -18.07 -7.02
N GLN A 151 -4.92 -18.63 -7.61
CA GLN A 151 -4.98 -19.97 -8.20
C GLN A 151 -5.27 -21.05 -7.14
N GLN A 152 -4.67 -20.94 -5.95
CA GLN A 152 -4.97 -21.86 -4.85
C GLN A 152 -6.43 -21.78 -4.40
N LEU A 153 -7.02 -20.58 -4.39
CA LEU A 153 -8.42 -20.35 -4.02
C LEU A 153 -9.39 -20.94 -5.07
N VAL A 154 -9.07 -20.79 -6.36
CA VAL A 154 -9.89 -21.31 -7.46
C VAL A 154 -9.71 -22.83 -7.61
N GLY A 155 -8.54 -23.36 -7.25
CA GLY A 155 -8.27 -24.81 -7.27
C GLY A 155 -7.72 -25.32 -8.61
N GLU A 156 -7.35 -24.44 -9.53
CA GLU A 156 -6.80 -24.80 -10.84
C GLU A 156 -5.69 -23.84 -11.29
N LYS A 157 -4.96 -24.25 -12.35
CA LYS A 157 -3.95 -23.39 -12.97
C LYS A 157 -4.64 -22.42 -13.91
N LEU A 158 -4.38 -21.13 -13.72
CA LEU A 158 -4.97 -20.06 -14.50
C LEU A 158 -3.89 -19.34 -15.32
N SER A 159 -4.21 -18.96 -16.55
CA SER A 159 -3.43 -18.05 -17.38
C SER A 159 -3.41 -16.62 -16.79
N GLY A 160 -2.62 -15.72 -17.38
CA GLY A 160 -2.59 -14.31 -16.94
C GLY A 160 -3.96 -13.63 -17.04
N GLU A 161 -4.64 -13.83 -18.16
CA GLU A 161 -5.94 -13.22 -18.46
C GLU A 161 -7.03 -13.78 -17.55
N GLU A 162 -7.08 -15.10 -17.36
CA GLU A 162 -8.03 -15.74 -16.45
C GLU A 162 -7.82 -15.26 -15.00
N ARG A 163 -6.57 -15.12 -14.55
CA ARG A 163 -6.29 -14.54 -13.23
C ARG A 163 -6.83 -13.11 -13.09
N ASP A 164 -6.76 -12.30 -14.14
CA ASP A 164 -7.24 -10.92 -14.10
C ASP A 164 -8.78 -10.85 -14.01
N VAL A 165 -9.48 -11.78 -14.66
CA VAL A 165 -10.94 -11.95 -14.51
C VAL A 165 -11.31 -12.44 -13.12
N HIS A 166 -10.71 -13.54 -12.65
CA HIS A 166 -11.00 -14.08 -11.32
C HIS A 166 -10.65 -13.12 -10.19
N ARG A 167 -9.59 -12.31 -10.36
CA ARG A 167 -9.23 -11.25 -9.41
C ARG A 167 -10.33 -10.21 -9.35
N ALA A 168 -10.81 -9.75 -10.50
CA ALA A 168 -11.90 -8.78 -10.57
C ALA A 168 -13.16 -9.32 -9.89
N ASP A 169 -13.53 -10.57 -10.16
CA ASP A 169 -14.70 -11.22 -9.55
C ASP A 169 -14.60 -11.31 -8.02
N LEU A 170 -13.43 -11.72 -7.52
CA LEU A 170 -13.14 -11.78 -6.08
C LEU A 170 -13.26 -10.39 -5.44
N LEU A 171 -12.67 -9.37 -6.06
CA LEU A 171 -12.72 -7.99 -5.57
C LEU A 171 -14.15 -7.45 -5.52
N ARG A 172 -14.93 -7.60 -6.60
CA ARG A 172 -16.34 -7.18 -6.64
C ARG A 172 -17.17 -7.91 -5.60
N SER A 173 -16.97 -9.22 -5.45
CA SER A 173 -17.67 -10.01 -4.43
C SER A 173 -17.35 -9.54 -3.01
N ARG A 174 -16.07 -9.27 -2.70
CA ARG A 174 -15.64 -8.84 -1.36
C ARG A 174 -16.00 -7.39 -1.03
N LEU A 175 -16.11 -6.54 -2.04
CA LEU A 175 -16.57 -5.15 -1.90
C LEU A 175 -18.09 -5.01 -2.03
N SER A 176 -18.82 -6.10 -2.29
CA SER A 176 -20.28 -6.09 -2.39
C SER A 176 -20.89 -5.63 -1.07
N GLY A 177 -21.82 -4.67 -1.13
CA GLY A 177 -22.48 -4.10 0.04
C GLY A 177 -21.68 -3.02 0.78
N VAL A 178 -20.39 -2.83 0.46
CA VAL A 178 -19.63 -1.70 0.98
C VAL A 178 -20.18 -0.42 0.37
N GLN A 179 -20.48 0.58 1.20
CA GLN A 179 -20.82 1.90 0.69
C GLN A 179 -19.54 2.61 0.24
N GLY A 180 -19.63 3.37 -0.86
CA GLY A 180 -18.49 4.16 -1.34
C GLY A 180 -18.01 5.18 -0.30
N PRO A 181 -16.86 5.83 -0.53
CA PRO A 181 -16.29 6.75 0.45
C PRO A 181 -17.24 7.90 0.75
N GLN A 182 -17.55 8.11 2.02
CA GLN A 182 -18.44 9.18 2.50
C GLN A 182 -17.62 10.42 2.89
N VAL A 183 -18.14 11.59 2.56
CA VAL A 183 -17.60 12.86 3.03
C VAL A 183 -18.22 13.15 4.39
N SER A 184 -17.41 13.23 5.43
CA SER A 184 -17.86 13.82 6.69
C SER A 184 -18.14 15.31 6.43
N GLU A 185 -19.41 15.70 6.45
CA GLU A 185 -19.84 17.10 6.40
C GLU A 185 -19.40 17.89 7.65
#